data_AF-A0AA35SHM8-F1
#
_entry.id   AF-A0AA35SHM8-F1
#
_cell.length_a   1.000
_cell.length_b   1.000
_cell.length_c   1.000
_cell.angle_alpha   90.00
_cell.angle_beta   90.00
_cell.angle_gamma   90.00
#
_symmetry.space_group_name_H-M   'P 1'
#
loop_
_entity.id
_entity.type
_entity.pdbx_description
1 polymer ?
#
loop_
_entity_poly.entity_id
_entity_poly.type
_entity_poly.pdbx_seq_one_letter_code
_entity_poly.pdbx_strand_id
1 'polypeptide(L)'
;MKRSKDNSPILLSRGPSRRHHSQLTKQRYLVSTLIGHCQWVGVKSARKTYKMFLEKATVPYPIYCKCIEIEKSMEKQSMKRLRDLYDKVTNEWGADHPDLWLDYITSETGLKGGDPTRVGSLHWKAMKTLNGAHTADFVSKYSLLHLNS
;
A
#
# COMPACT_ATOMS: atom_id res chain seq x y z
N MET A 1 -10.35 54.91 24.53
CA MET A 1 -10.06 53.97 23.43
C MET A 1 -8.60 53.54 23.49
N LYS A 2 -8.32 52.32 23.99
CA LYS A 2 -6.98 51.71 23.95
C LYS A 2 -7.10 50.43 23.11
N ARG A 3 -6.51 50.42 21.91
CA ARG A 3 -6.36 49.21 21.09
C ARG A 3 -5.23 48.38 21.70
N SER A 4 -5.56 47.28 22.35
CA SER A 4 -4.60 46.26 22.74
C SER A 4 -4.25 45.42 21.51
N LYS A 5 -2.95 45.31 21.21
CA LYS A 5 -2.42 44.48 20.13
C LYS A 5 -2.46 43.03 20.58
N ASP A 6 -3.29 42.24 19.90
CA ASP A 6 -3.24 40.78 19.97
C ASP A 6 -1.88 40.31 19.44
N ASN A 7 -1.06 39.77 20.33
CA ASN A 7 0.30 39.34 20.05
C ASN A 7 0.36 37.82 20.21
N SER A 8 -0.34 37.12 19.31
CA SER A 8 -0.33 35.67 19.21
C SER A 8 0.75 35.23 18.21
N PRO A 9 1.73 34.39 18.59
CA PRO A 9 2.77 33.93 17.67
C PRO A 9 2.16 32.99 16.63
N ILE A 10 2.23 33.40 15.36
CA ILE A 10 1.87 32.55 14.21
C ILE A 10 2.84 31.36 14.21
N LEU A 11 2.37 30.20 14.66
CA LEU A 11 2.99 28.91 14.37
C LEU A 11 2.96 28.72 12.86
N LEU A 12 4.01 29.17 12.16
CA LEU A 12 4.29 28.77 10.80
C LEU A 12 4.49 27.26 10.80
N SER A 13 3.42 26.52 10.48
CA SER A 13 3.50 25.12 10.08
C SER A 13 4.50 25.05 8.93
N ARG A 14 5.70 24.55 9.21
CA ARG A 14 6.75 24.37 8.19
C ARG A 14 6.19 23.46 7.10
N GLY A 15 5.87 24.04 5.95
CA GLY A 15 5.50 23.30 4.76
C GLY A 15 6.61 22.31 4.37
N PRO A 16 6.27 21.25 3.61
CA PRO A 16 7.20 20.16 3.33
C PRO A 16 8.48 20.66 2.65
N SER A 17 9.63 20.18 3.13
CA SER A 17 10.98 20.53 2.64
C SER A 17 11.11 20.31 1.13
N ARG A 18 11.90 21.14 0.43
CA ARG A 18 12.16 21.03 -1.03
C ARG A 18 12.61 19.62 -1.46
N ARG A 19 13.32 18.89 -0.59
CA ARG A 19 13.71 17.48 -0.84
C ARG A 19 12.54 16.51 -0.76
N HIS A 20 11.58 16.77 0.13
CA HIS A 20 10.36 15.97 0.25
C HIS A 20 9.44 16.19 -0.97
N HIS A 21 9.35 17.43 -1.45
CA HIS A 21 8.62 17.76 -2.66
C HIS A 21 9.23 17.08 -3.91
N SER A 22 10.57 17.03 -4.03
CA SER A 22 11.20 16.37 -5.19
C SER A 22 11.02 14.85 -5.19
N GLN A 23 10.98 14.20 -4.02
CA GLN A 23 10.69 12.77 -3.90
C GLN A 23 9.24 12.44 -4.23
N LEU A 24 8.27 13.23 -3.76
CA LEU A 24 6.86 13.07 -4.11
C LEU A 24 6.62 13.24 -5.62
N THR A 25 7.25 14.25 -6.24
CA THR A 25 7.18 14.44 -7.70
C THR A 25 7.75 13.23 -8.45
N LYS A 26 8.86 12.66 -7.97
CA LYS A 26 9.47 11.45 -8.56
C LYS A 26 8.57 10.22 -8.43
N GLN A 27 7.96 9.99 -7.26
CA GLN A 27 7.03 8.89 -7.03
C GLN A 27 5.79 8.99 -7.92
N ARG A 28 5.21 10.20 -8.01
CA ARG A 28 4.04 10.49 -8.84
C ARG A 28 4.33 10.25 -10.33
N TYR A 29 5.52 10.62 -10.81
CA TYR A 29 5.96 10.31 -12.16
C TYR A 29 6.08 8.79 -12.42
N LEU A 30 6.65 8.04 -11.48
CA LEU A 30 6.80 6.57 -11.60
C LEU A 30 5.44 5.86 -11.63
N VAL A 31 4.50 6.25 -10.75
CA VAL A 31 3.13 5.74 -10.76
C VAL A 31 2.43 6.09 -12.08
N SER A 32 2.54 7.34 -12.54
CA SER A 32 1.98 7.77 -13.83
C SER A 32 2.55 6.99 -15.01
N THR A 33 3.85 6.67 -14.97
CA THR A 33 4.52 5.86 -16.01
C THR A 33 3.99 4.43 -16.02
N LEU A 34 3.74 3.82 -14.86
CA LEU A 34 3.12 2.49 -14.78
C LEU A 34 1.70 2.48 -15.33
N ILE A 35 0.89 3.47 -14.94
CA ILE A 35 -0.48 3.64 -15.43
C ILE A 35 -0.47 3.80 -16.95
N GLY A 36 0.39 4.68 -17.47
CA GLY A 36 0.53 4.89 -18.91
C GLY A 36 0.92 3.60 -19.65
N HIS A 37 1.92 2.86 -19.17
CA HIS A 37 2.28 1.59 -19.81
C HIS A 37 1.13 0.56 -19.78
N CYS A 38 0.37 0.50 -18.69
CA CYS A 38 -0.77 -0.40 -18.59
C CYS A 38 -1.89 -0.02 -19.58
N GLN A 39 -2.18 1.27 -19.73
CA GLN A 39 -3.26 1.78 -20.57
C GLN A 39 -2.91 1.77 -22.07
N TRP A 40 -1.69 2.18 -22.43
CA TRP A 40 -1.33 2.44 -23.82
C TRP A 40 -0.57 1.29 -24.50
N VAL A 41 0.16 0.48 -23.73
CA VAL A 41 1.04 -0.58 -24.27
C VAL A 41 0.54 -1.98 -23.88
N GLY A 42 -0.15 -2.07 -22.75
CA GLY A 42 -0.75 -3.29 -22.25
C GLY A 42 0.03 -3.95 -21.12
N VAL A 43 -0.64 -4.92 -20.48
CA VAL A 43 -0.26 -5.45 -19.18
C VAL A 43 1.12 -6.15 -19.16
N LYS A 44 1.55 -6.76 -20.28
CA LYS A 44 2.89 -7.37 -20.38
C LYS A 44 4.00 -6.34 -20.24
N SER A 45 3.82 -5.15 -20.82
CA SER A 45 4.79 -4.05 -20.74
C SER A 45 4.78 -3.44 -19.34
N ALA A 46 3.59 -3.18 -18.78
CA ALA A 46 3.45 -2.74 -17.39
C ALA A 46 4.18 -3.68 -16.42
N ARG A 47 4.13 -4.99 -16.65
CA ARG A 47 4.85 -5.99 -15.85
C ARG A 47 6.36 -5.85 -15.92
N LYS A 48 6.92 -5.68 -17.12
CA LYS A 48 8.35 -5.47 -17.27
C LYS A 48 8.80 -4.21 -16.52
N THR A 49 8.03 -3.14 -16.63
CA THR A 49 8.31 -1.86 -15.99
C THR A 49 8.26 -1.96 -14.46
N TYR A 50 7.21 -2.58 -13.89
CA TYR A 50 7.13 -2.65 -12.44
C TYR A 50 8.17 -3.61 -11.84
N LYS A 51 8.53 -4.72 -12.52
CA LYS A 51 9.63 -5.59 -12.08
C LYS A 51 10.95 -4.81 -11.93
N MET A 52 11.29 -3.99 -12.92
CA MET A 52 12.46 -3.11 -12.85
C MET A 52 12.38 -2.11 -11.68
N PHE A 53 11.18 -1.69 -11.28
CA PHE A 53 11.02 -0.87 -10.08
C PHE A 53 11.22 -1.67 -8.79
N LEU A 54 10.73 -2.91 -8.75
CA LEU A 54 10.89 -3.81 -7.60
C LEU A 54 12.33 -4.26 -7.38
N GLU A 55 13.21 -4.20 -8.38
CA GLU A 55 14.64 -4.50 -8.27
C GLU A 55 15.45 -3.39 -7.57
N LYS A 56 14.83 -2.23 -7.30
CA LYS A 56 15.51 -1.12 -6.62
C LYS A 56 15.64 -1.40 -5.12
N ALA A 57 16.72 -0.86 -4.51
CA ALA A 57 17.02 -1.02 -3.09
C ALA A 57 15.92 -0.50 -2.15
N THR A 58 15.16 0.51 -2.57
CA THR A 58 14.00 1.03 -1.84
C THR A 58 12.86 1.30 -2.81
N VAL A 59 11.69 0.72 -2.52
CA VAL A 59 10.49 0.87 -3.34
C VAL A 59 9.42 1.59 -2.52
N PRO A 60 8.92 2.74 -2.99
CA PRO A 60 7.85 3.45 -2.30
C PRO A 60 6.55 2.64 -2.24
N TYR A 61 5.84 2.70 -1.10
CA TYR A 61 4.54 2.03 -0.91
C TYR A 61 3.53 2.23 -2.05
N PRO A 62 3.31 3.45 -2.60
CA PRO A 62 2.36 3.65 -3.70
C PRO A 62 2.68 2.86 -4.96
N ILE A 63 3.96 2.53 -5.19
CA ILE A 63 4.38 1.70 -6.32
C ILE A 63 3.92 0.26 -6.10
N TYR A 64 4.08 -0.29 -4.89
CA TYR A 64 3.57 -1.62 -4.56
C TYR A 64 2.06 -1.72 -4.73
N CYS A 65 1.30 -0.76 -4.20
CA CYS A 65 -0.16 -0.72 -4.36
C CYS A 65 -0.55 -0.77 -5.83
N LYS A 66 0.12 0.04 -6.68
CA LYS A 66 -0.15 0.03 -8.12
C LYS A 66 0.19 -1.30 -8.78
N CYS A 67 1.27 -1.97 -8.37
CA CYS A 67 1.63 -3.30 -8.87
C CYS A 67 0.56 -4.35 -8.51
N ILE A 68 0.08 -4.33 -7.26
CA ILE A 68 -0.97 -5.23 -6.78
C ILE A 68 -2.26 -4.98 -7.58
N GLU A 69 -2.66 -3.73 -7.75
CA GLU A 69 -3.83 -3.34 -8.53
C GLU A 69 -3.74 -3.85 -9.97
N ILE A 70 -2.59 -3.67 -10.63
CA ILE A 70 -2.35 -4.16 -12.00
C ILE A 70 -2.47 -5.70 -12.06
N GLU A 71 -1.90 -6.43 -11.10
CA GLU A 71 -1.99 -7.90 -11.09
C GLU A 71 -3.42 -8.40 -10.78
N LYS A 72 -4.17 -7.68 -9.93
CA LYS A 72 -5.59 -7.97 -9.65
C LYS A 72 -6.49 -7.69 -10.85
N SER A 73 -6.20 -6.65 -11.64
CA SER A 73 -7.02 -6.28 -12.80
C SER A 73 -6.82 -7.19 -14.01
N MET A 74 -5.94 -8.18 -13.93
CA MET A 74 -5.68 -9.09 -15.04
C MET A 74 -6.79 -10.13 -15.19
N GLU A 75 -7.18 -10.42 -16.43
CA GLU A 75 -8.12 -11.49 -16.76
C GLU A 75 -7.70 -12.85 -16.16
N LYS A 76 -6.40 -13.15 -16.22
CA LYS A 76 -5.79 -14.32 -15.56
C LYS A 76 -4.92 -13.87 -14.38
N GLN A 77 -5.57 -13.64 -13.25
CA GLN A 77 -4.92 -13.34 -11.97
C GLN A 77 -3.96 -14.49 -11.59
N SER A 78 -2.79 -14.12 -11.07
CA SER A 78 -1.79 -15.07 -10.60
C SER A 78 -1.58 -14.88 -9.10
N MET A 79 -2.22 -15.74 -8.30
CA MET A 79 -2.06 -15.67 -6.84
C MET A 79 -0.61 -15.85 -6.39
N LYS A 80 0.20 -16.63 -7.14
CA LYS A 80 1.64 -16.69 -6.89
C LYS A 80 2.30 -15.31 -6.94
N ARG A 81 2.05 -14.52 -7.99
CA ARG A 81 2.63 -13.17 -8.13
C ARG A 81 2.07 -12.19 -7.12
N LEU A 82 0.77 -12.28 -6.82
CA LEU A 82 0.15 -11.45 -5.79
C LEU A 82 0.78 -11.74 -4.42
N ARG A 83 0.97 -13.02 -4.05
CA ARG A 83 1.66 -13.41 -2.82
C ARG A 83 3.08 -12.86 -2.78
N ASP A 84 3.86 -12.99 -3.85
CA ASP A 84 5.22 -12.44 -3.92
C ASP A 84 5.22 -10.91 -3.71
N LEU A 85 4.25 -10.19 -4.30
CA LEU A 85 4.09 -8.75 -4.12
C LEU A 85 3.71 -8.40 -2.69
N TYR A 86 2.69 -9.06 -2.14
CA TYR A 86 2.20 -8.86 -0.78
C TYR A 86 3.27 -9.16 0.26
N ASP A 87 3.95 -10.29 0.16
CA ASP A 87 5.02 -10.69 1.07
C ASP A 87 6.14 -9.64 1.06
N LYS A 88 6.48 -9.07 -0.11
CA LYS A 88 7.47 -8.01 -0.22
C LYS A 88 7.01 -6.69 0.42
N VAL A 89 5.80 -6.22 0.09
CA VAL A 89 5.31 -4.93 0.63
C VAL A 89 4.99 -5.02 2.13
N THR A 90 4.52 -6.15 2.62
CA THR A 90 4.26 -6.35 4.07
C THR A 90 5.56 -6.42 4.85
N ASN A 91 6.62 -6.99 4.29
CA ASN A 91 7.94 -6.99 4.92
C ASN A 91 8.55 -5.58 5.02
N GLU A 92 8.32 -4.71 4.02
CA GLU A 92 8.89 -3.35 3.99
C GLU A 92 8.01 -2.30 4.67
N TRP A 93 6.68 -2.42 4.57
CA TRP A 93 5.71 -1.38 4.95
C TRP A 93 4.61 -1.89 5.91
N GLY A 94 4.58 -3.19 6.22
CA GLY A 94 3.46 -3.80 6.92
C GLY A 94 3.25 -3.35 8.36
N ALA A 95 4.23 -2.71 9.00
CA ALA A 95 4.12 -2.28 10.40
C ALA A 95 3.11 -1.14 10.63
N ASP A 96 2.90 -0.30 9.60
CA ASP A 96 2.08 0.91 9.68
C ASP A 96 0.86 0.88 8.75
N HIS A 97 0.63 -0.23 8.05
CA HIS A 97 -0.41 -0.37 7.02
C HIS A 97 -1.36 -1.53 7.32
N PRO A 98 -2.33 -1.37 8.25
CA PRO A 98 -3.28 -2.43 8.57
C PRO A 98 -4.15 -2.84 7.37
N ASP A 99 -4.53 -1.88 6.53
CA ASP A 99 -5.33 -2.12 5.33
C ASP A 99 -4.62 -3.02 4.30
N LEU A 100 -3.28 -3.01 4.28
CA LEU A 100 -2.49 -3.89 3.43
C LEU A 100 -2.66 -5.37 3.82
N TRP A 101 -2.68 -5.64 5.13
CA TRP A 101 -2.90 -7.00 5.64
C TRP A 101 -4.32 -7.48 5.39
N LEU A 102 -5.30 -6.60 5.56
CA LEU A 102 -6.70 -6.90 5.27
C LEU A 102 -6.89 -7.21 3.78
N ASP A 103 -6.31 -6.39 2.90
CA ASP A 103 -6.37 -6.62 1.45
C ASP A 103 -5.69 -7.93 1.03
N TYR A 104 -4.60 -8.32 1.68
CA TYR A 104 -3.97 -9.61 1.44
C TYR A 104 -4.87 -10.77 1.88
N ILE A 105 -5.43 -10.69 3.09
CA ILE A 105 -6.31 -11.73 3.62
C ILE A 105 -7.57 -11.88 2.75
N THR A 106 -8.23 -10.78 2.40
CA THR A 106 -9.42 -10.82 1.53
C THR A 106 -9.09 -11.33 0.13
N SER A 107 -7.85 -11.12 -0.34
CA SER A 107 -7.40 -11.70 -1.60
C SER A 107 -7.25 -13.22 -1.54
N GLU A 108 -6.85 -13.80 -0.41
CA GLU A 108 -6.75 -15.25 -0.24
C GLU A 108 -8.12 -15.94 -0.12
N THR A 109 -9.15 -15.24 0.35
CA THR A 109 -10.52 -15.78 0.45
C THR A 109 -11.39 -15.46 -0.77
N GLY A 110 -11.17 -14.33 -1.44
CA GLY A 110 -12.05 -13.83 -2.50
C GLY A 110 -11.57 -14.06 -3.93
N LEU A 111 -10.26 -14.17 -4.18
CA LEU A 111 -9.74 -14.31 -5.54
C LEU A 111 -9.63 -15.77 -5.98
N LYS A 112 -9.78 -16.00 -7.30
CA LYS A 112 -9.63 -17.32 -7.90
C LYS A 112 -8.20 -17.84 -7.70
N GLY A 113 -8.09 -18.99 -7.03
CA GLY A 113 -6.80 -19.61 -6.68
C GLY A 113 -6.18 -19.11 -5.37
N GLY A 114 -6.94 -18.33 -4.59
CA GLY A 114 -6.62 -18.05 -3.19
C GLY A 114 -6.64 -19.31 -2.33
N ASP A 115 -6.06 -19.22 -1.15
CA ASP A 115 -5.95 -20.31 -0.20
C ASP A 115 -6.42 -19.86 1.20
N PRO A 116 -7.68 -20.16 1.57
CA PRO A 116 -8.25 -19.80 2.87
C PRO A 116 -7.45 -20.35 4.07
N THR A 117 -6.68 -21.44 3.88
CA THR A 117 -5.87 -22.01 4.98
C THR A 117 -4.73 -21.06 5.41
N ARG A 118 -4.32 -20.15 4.53
CA ARG A 118 -3.28 -19.13 4.83
C ARG A 118 -3.80 -18.00 5.70
N VAL A 119 -5.12 -17.78 5.78
CA VAL A 119 -5.73 -16.64 6.48
C VAL A 119 -5.29 -16.58 7.94
N GLY A 120 -5.30 -17.72 8.65
CA GLY A 120 -4.86 -17.77 10.05
C GLY A 120 -3.39 -17.36 10.23
N SER A 121 -2.52 -17.83 9.33
CA SER A 121 -1.09 -17.46 9.36
C SER A 121 -0.89 -15.98 9.04
N LEU A 122 -1.62 -15.42 8.08
CA LEU A 122 -1.55 -14.01 7.71
C LEU A 122 -2.07 -13.10 8.83
N HIS A 123 -3.19 -13.46 9.46
CA HIS A 123 -3.70 -12.74 10.63
C HIS A 123 -2.66 -12.72 11.77
N TRP A 124 -2.05 -13.87 12.07
CA TRP A 124 -1.01 -13.94 13.10
C TRP A 124 0.21 -13.08 12.75
N LYS A 125 0.67 -13.11 11.48
CA LYS A 125 1.76 -12.24 11.01
C LYS A 125 1.42 -10.76 11.17
N ALA A 126 0.22 -10.34 10.74
CA ALA A 126 -0.24 -8.96 10.88
C ALA A 126 -0.20 -8.52 12.36
N MET A 127 -0.71 -9.34 13.28
CA MET A 127 -0.69 -9.07 14.72
C MET A 127 0.73 -8.94 15.31
N LYS A 128 1.73 -9.59 14.70
CA LYS A 128 3.13 -9.52 15.14
C LYS A 128 3.91 -8.36 14.51
N THR A 129 3.52 -7.94 13.32
CA THR A 129 4.22 -6.88 12.57
C THR A 129 3.65 -5.49 12.84
N LEU A 130 2.33 -5.37 13.02
CA LEU A 130 1.67 -4.07 13.21
C LEU A 130 2.04 -3.43 14.55
N ASN A 131 2.21 -2.11 14.52
CA ASN A 131 2.45 -1.28 15.70
C ASN A 131 1.12 -1.01 16.44
N GLY A 132 1.18 -0.80 17.76
CA GLY A 132 0.01 -0.79 18.67
C GLY A 132 -1.30 -0.21 18.13
N ALA A 133 -1.31 1.06 17.69
CA ALA A 133 -2.53 1.69 17.16
C ALA A 133 -3.04 1.02 15.87
N HIS A 134 -2.14 0.59 14.99
CA HIS A 134 -2.47 -0.12 13.76
C HIS A 134 -2.94 -1.55 14.02
N THR A 135 -2.45 -2.21 15.07
CA THR A 135 -2.95 -3.52 15.50
C THR A 135 -4.40 -3.44 15.95
N ALA A 136 -4.75 -2.42 16.75
CA ALA A 136 -6.14 -2.21 17.18
C ALA A 136 -7.08 -1.92 16.01
N ASP A 137 -6.65 -1.08 15.06
CA ASP A 137 -7.40 -0.78 13.83
C ASP A 137 -7.60 -2.05 12.98
N PHE A 138 -6.54 -2.85 12.80
CA PHE A 138 -6.61 -4.12 12.10
C PHE A 138 -7.60 -5.09 12.72
N VAL A 139 -7.56 -5.31 14.04
CA VAL A 139 -8.46 -6.24 14.75
C VAL A 139 -9.92 -5.79 14.61
N SER A 140 -10.18 -4.49 14.74
CA SER A 140 -11.51 -3.91 14.58
C SER A 140 -12.06 -4.19 13.18
N LYS A 141 -11.30 -3.82 12.14
CA LYS A 141 -11.69 -4.04 10.74
C LYS A 141 -11.82 -5.52 10.38
N TYR A 142 -10.89 -6.36 10.85
CA TYR A 142 -10.90 -7.81 10.60
C TYR A 142 -12.13 -8.49 11.21
N SER A 143 -12.54 -8.06 12.41
CA SER A 143 -13.75 -8.57 13.06
C SER A 143 -15.00 -8.21 12.27
N LEU A 144 -15.09 -6.97 11.74
CA LEU A 144 -16.21 -6.55 10.88
C LEU A 144 -16.29 -7.36 9.57
N LEU A 145 -15.15 -7.78 9.02
CA LEU A 145 -15.15 -8.65 7.84
C LEU A 145 -15.77 -10.02 8.10
N HIS A 146 -15.59 -10.59 9.30
CA HIS A 146 -16.13 -11.91 9.67
C HIS A 146 -17.60 -11.85 10.12
N LEU A 147 -18.07 -10.69 10.58
CA LEU A 147 -19.47 -10.50 10.97
C LEU A 147 -20.41 -10.28 9.78
N ASN A 148 -19.87 -9.80 8.66
CA ASN A 148 -20.63 -9.50 7.44
C ASN A 148 -20.47 -10.56 6.33
N SER A 149 -19.84 -11.70 6.63
CA SER A 149 -19.55 -12.81 5.71
C SER A 149 -20.48 -14.00 5.90
#